data_AF-D7V1C5-F1
#
_entry.id   AF-D7V1C5-F1
#
_cell.length_a   1.000
_cell.length_b   1.000
_cell.length_c   1.000
_cell.angle_alpha   90.00
_cell.angle_beta   90.00
_cell.angle_gamma   90.00
#
_symmetry.space_group_name_H-M   'P 1'
#
loop_
_entity.id
_entity.type
_entity.pdbx_description
1 polymer ?
#
loop_
_entity_poly.entity_id
_entity_poly.type
_entity_poly.pdbx_seq_one_letter_code
_entity_poly.pdbx_strand_id
1 'polypeptide(L)'
;MGNDKKRNLLSKSPKTIERNKQIEPSSSFSRNSIFAAVEEEPKATVQNKIAEKSTTTRLSYRNKDRINALVTLKGLNSVDELLDVLIDEHEATLTSDEKRELRTIVAIYQKKRK
;
A
#
# COMPACT_ATOMS: atom_id res chain seq x y z
N MET A 1 -23.41 -60.59 22.42
CA MET A 1 -22.89 -59.23 22.17
C MET A 1 -23.08 -58.91 20.71
N GLY A 2 -23.97 -57.98 20.38
CA GLY A 2 -24.22 -57.54 19.01
C GLY A 2 -25.13 -56.32 19.06
N ASN A 3 -24.53 -55.15 19.27
CA ASN A 3 -25.28 -53.89 19.35
C ASN A 3 -25.69 -53.45 17.95
N ASP A 4 -26.92 -53.79 17.55
CA ASP A 4 -27.59 -53.19 16.41
C ASP A 4 -27.82 -51.70 16.67
N LYS A 5 -26.87 -50.87 16.21
CA LYS A 5 -27.04 -49.41 16.13
C LYS A 5 -28.14 -49.11 15.12
N LYS A 6 -29.39 -49.05 15.60
CA LYS A 6 -30.50 -48.40 14.90
C LYS A 6 -30.08 -46.96 14.60
N ARG A 7 -29.77 -46.67 13.34
CA ARG A 7 -29.52 -45.30 12.86
C ARG A 7 -30.86 -44.57 12.91
N ASN A 8 -31.10 -43.86 14.00
CA ASN A 8 -32.24 -42.98 14.12
C ASN A 8 -32.02 -41.78 13.19
N LEU A 9 -32.58 -41.85 11.98
CA LEU A 9 -32.47 -40.82 10.93
C LEU A 9 -33.44 -39.64 11.17
N LEU A 10 -34.29 -39.71 12.19
CA LEU A 10 -35.34 -38.72 12.48
C LEU A 10 -34.98 -37.72 13.60
N SER A 11 -33.79 -37.76 14.18
CA SER A 11 -33.41 -36.88 15.29
C SER A 11 -32.72 -35.57 14.89
N LYS A 12 -32.70 -35.21 13.60
CA LYS A 12 -32.16 -33.93 13.15
C LYS A 12 -33.30 -32.99 12.83
N SER A 13 -33.44 -31.93 13.63
CA SER A 13 -34.31 -30.80 13.30
C SER A 13 -33.92 -30.23 11.93
N PRO A 14 -34.90 -29.82 11.11
CA PRO A 14 -34.60 -29.25 9.79
C PRO A 14 -33.75 -28.00 9.99
N LYS A 15 -32.55 -27.99 9.42
CA LYS A 15 -31.71 -26.80 9.39
C LYS A 15 -32.44 -25.74 8.56
N THR A 16 -32.76 -24.61 9.17
CA THR A 16 -33.28 -23.42 8.49
C THR A 16 -32.29 -23.04 7.39
N ILE A 17 -32.74 -23.12 6.14
CA ILE A 17 -31.93 -22.69 4.99
C ILE A 17 -31.94 -21.16 5.03
N GLU A 18 -30.83 -20.56 5.44
CA GLU A 18 -30.64 -19.12 5.31
C GLU A 18 -30.57 -18.78 3.83
N ARG A 19 -31.58 -18.06 3.35
CA ARG A 19 -31.57 -17.51 1.99
C ARG A 19 -30.46 -16.47 1.95
N ASN A 20 -29.39 -16.77 1.22
CA ASN A 20 -28.33 -15.81 0.97
C ASN A 20 -28.94 -14.54 0.37
N LYS A 21 -28.40 -13.38 0.77
CA LYS A 21 -28.84 -12.08 0.26
C LYS A 21 -28.81 -12.10 -1.27
N GLN A 22 -29.87 -11.59 -1.88
CA GLN A 22 -29.99 -11.51 -3.33
C GLN A 22 -28.80 -10.72 -3.87
N ILE A 23 -28.01 -11.35 -4.74
CA ILE A 23 -26.83 -10.73 -5.37
C ILE A 23 -27.38 -9.83 -6.48
N GLU A 24 -27.34 -8.52 -6.26
CA GLU A 24 -27.60 -7.57 -7.34
C GLU A 24 -26.40 -7.53 -8.31
N PRO A 25 -26.64 -7.42 -9.62
CA PRO A 25 -25.57 -7.31 -10.60
C PRO A 25 -24.78 -6.01 -10.36
N SER A 26 -23.43 -6.09 -10.41
CA SER A 26 -22.56 -4.93 -10.17
C SER A 26 -22.72 -3.82 -11.21
N SER A 27 -23.29 -4.11 -12.38
CA SER A 27 -23.74 -3.09 -13.32
C SER A 27 -25.02 -3.52 -14.02
N SER A 28 -26.10 -2.78 -13.80
CA SER A 28 -27.34 -2.90 -14.57
C SER A 28 -27.46 -1.69 -15.50
N PHE A 29 -27.51 -1.93 -16.80
CA PHE A 29 -27.62 -0.85 -17.79
C PHE A 29 -28.99 -0.18 -17.66
N SER A 30 -28.99 1.11 -17.28
CA SER A 30 -30.20 1.91 -17.13
C SER A 30 -30.27 2.93 -18.25
N ARG A 31 -31.34 2.96 -19.04
CA ARG A 31 -31.49 3.87 -20.20
C ARG A 31 -31.39 5.36 -19.84
N ASN A 32 -31.60 5.71 -18.57
CA ASN A 32 -31.46 7.08 -18.07
C ASN A 32 -29.99 7.52 -17.90
N SER A 33 -29.01 6.60 -17.92
CA SER A 33 -27.58 6.93 -17.84
C SER A 33 -26.99 7.42 -19.17
N ILE A 34 -27.80 7.49 -20.24
CA ILE A 34 -27.36 7.99 -21.55
C ILE A 34 -27.24 9.52 -21.56
N PHE A 35 -27.98 10.21 -20.69
CA PHE A 35 -28.04 11.68 -20.64
C PHE A 35 -27.47 12.28 -19.35
N ALA A 36 -27.09 11.45 -18.38
CA ALA A 36 -26.37 11.90 -17.21
C ALA A 36 -24.89 12.01 -17.57
N ALA A 37 -24.34 13.22 -17.57
CA ALA A 37 -22.89 13.42 -17.63
C ALA A 37 -22.27 12.67 -16.46
N VAL A 38 -21.60 11.56 -16.75
CA VAL A 38 -20.74 10.89 -15.78
C VAL A 38 -19.61 11.88 -15.53
N GLU A 39 -19.61 12.53 -14.37
CA GLU A 39 -18.40 13.17 -13.87
C GLU A 39 -17.36 12.07 -13.78
N GLU A 40 -16.41 12.08 -14.72
CA GLU A 40 -15.28 11.17 -14.72
C GLU A 40 -14.46 11.48 -13.45
N GLU A 41 -14.70 10.70 -12.41
CA GLU A 41 -13.76 10.53 -11.31
C GLU A 41 -12.36 10.37 -11.93
N PRO A 42 -11.39 11.25 -11.60
CA PRO A 42 -10.08 11.19 -12.21
C PRO A 42 -9.49 9.83 -11.86
N LYS A 43 -9.35 8.97 -12.88
CA LYS A 43 -8.64 7.70 -12.76
C LYS A 43 -7.25 8.02 -12.24
N ALA A 44 -7.04 7.77 -10.95
CA ALA A 44 -5.75 7.90 -10.31
C ALA A 44 -4.76 7.11 -11.15
N THR A 45 -3.85 7.82 -11.82
CA THR A 45 -2.74 7.24 -12.54
C THR A 45 -1.94 6.44 -11.52
N VAL A 46 -2.16 5.13 -11.47
CA VAL A 46 -1.34 4.22 -10.67
C VAL A 46 0.01 4.21 -11.36
N GLN A 47 0.86 5.16 -10.97
CA GLN A 47 2.26 5.13 -11.32
C GLN A 47 2.79 3.84 -10.73
N ASN A 48 3.17 2.89 -11.59
CA ASN A 48 3.90 1.70 -11.20
C ASN A 48 5.27 2.15 -10.69
N LYS A 49 5.32 2.64 -9.45
CA LYS A 49 6.58 2.86 -8.73
C LYS A 49 7.23 1.50 -8.66
N ILE A 50 8.39 1.37 -9.29
CA ILE A 50 9.25 0.19 -9.17
C ILE A 50 9.37 -0.08 -7.68
N ALA A 51 8.98 -1.28 -7.23
CA ALA A 51 8.98 -1.61 -5.81
C ALA A 51 10.43 -1.60 -5.31
N GLU A 52 10.84 -0.49 -4.73
CA GLU A 52 12.17 -0.36 -4.15
C GLU A 52 12.32 -1.27 -2.94
N LYS A 53 13.52 -1.82 -2.76
CA LYS A 53 13.82 -2.69 -1.62
C LYS A 53 13.90 -1.82 -0.37
N SER A 54 12.95 -1.99 0.55
CA SER A 54 12.98 -1.33 1.84
C SER A 54 14.13 -1.83 2.71
N THR A 55 14.75 -0.93 3.46
CA THR A 55 15.73 -1.27 4.49
C THR A 55 15.41 -0.54 5.78
N THR A 56 15.95 -1.01 6.91
CA THR A 56 15.70 -0.40 8.22
C THR A 56 16.97 0.25 8.75
N THR A 57 16.92 1.56 9.00
CA THR A 57 18.01 2.31 9.64
C THR A 57 17.75 2.45 11.14
N ARG A 58 18.76 2.18 11.97
CA ARG A 58 18.67 2.40 13.42
C ARG A 58 18.95 3.87 13.75
N LEU A 59 18.05 4.50 14.50
CA LEU A 59 18.11 5.91 14.87
C LEU A 59 17.87 6.08 16.37
N SER A 60 18.30 7.20 16.94
CA SER A 60 17.93 7.57 18.31
C SER A 60 16.45 7.94 18.39
N TYR A 61 15.81 7.73 19.54
CA TYR A 61 14.40 8.11 19.75
C TYR A 61 14.17 9.60 19.47
N ARG A 62 15.06 10.47 19.94
CA ARG A 62 15.01 11.91 19.66
C ARG A 62 14.93 12.22 18.16
N ASN A 63 15.73 11.53 17.33
CA ASN A 63 15.73 11.78 15.89
C ASN A 63 14.51 11.16 15.20
N LYS A 64 14.09 9.97 15.64
CA LYS A 64 12.86 9.32 15.16
C LYS A 64 11.65 10.24 15.35
N ASP A 65 11.49 10.79 16.55
CA ASP A 65 10.33 11.63 16.87
C ASP A 65 10.34 12.93 16.07
N ARG A 66 11.53 13.54 15.87
CA ARG A 66 11.69 14.72 15.00
C ARG A 66 11.36 14.42 13.55
N ILE A 67 11.81 13.29 13.00
CA ILE A 67 11.52 12.88 11.62
C ILE A 67 10.02 12.66 11.45
N ASN A 68 9.38 11.93 12.37
CA ASN A 68 7.94 11.70 12.32
C ASN A 68 7.12 13.00 12.41
N ALA A 69 7.55 13.94 13.27
CA ALA A 69 6.93 15.26 13.36
C ALA A 69 7.09 16.04 12.05
N LEU A 70 8.26 15.97 11.40
CA LEU A 70 8.51 16.63 10.11
C LEU A 70 7.66 16.03 8.98
N VAL A 71 7.51 14.70 8.92
CA VAL A 71 6.62 14.03 7.95
C VAL A 71 5.20 14.55 8.11
N THR A 72 4.70 14.59 9.36
CA THR A 72 3.35 15.06 9.68
C THR A 72 3.16 16.54 9.33
N LEU A 73 4.15 17.38 9.67
CA LEU A 73 4.12 18.82 9.42
C LEU A 73 4.13 19.16 7.93
N LYS A 74 4.92 18.44 7.13
CA LYS A 74 5.01 18.65 5.68
C LYS A 74 3.90 17.94 4.90
N GLY A 75 3.03 17.17 5.55
CA GLY A 75 1.95 16.42 4.90
C GLY A 75 2.44 15.30 3.98
N LEU A 76 3.61 14.71 4.29
CA LEU A 76 4.20 13.63 3.50
C LEU A 76 3.64 12.27 3.95
N ASN A 77 3.61 11.29 3.05
CA ASN A 77 3.03 9.98 3.34
C ASN A 77 4.01 9.03 4.02
N SER A 78 5.32 9.26 3.82
CA SER A 78 6.36 8.39 4.35
C SER A 78 7.61 9.16 4.79
N VAL A 79 8.39 8.51 5.65
CA VAL A 79 9.73 9.00 6.02
C VAL A 79 10.67 8.99 4.81
N ASP A 80 10.46 8.07 3.88
CA ASP A 80 11.26 7.94 2.66
C ASP A 80 11.09 9.17 1.77
N GLU A 81 9.85 9.60 1.54
CA GLU A 81 9.53 10.84 0.80
C GLU A 81 10.16 12.09 1.47
N LEU A 82 10.20 12.13 2.80
CA LEU A 82 10.88 13.22 3.51
C LEU A 82 12.40 13.17 3.28
N LEU A 83 13.00 11.98 3.31
CA LEU A 83 14.43 11.82 3.09
C LEU A 83 14.82 12.18 1.67
N ASP A 84 14.03 11.79 0.66
CA ASP A 84 14.27 12.18 -0.74
C ASP A 84 14.34 13.70 -0.88
N VAL A 85 13.34 14.41 -0.36
CA VAL A 85 13.31 15.88 -0.40
C VAL A 85 14.52 16.49 0.31
N LEU A 86 14.88 15.99 1.50
CA LEU A 86 16.01 16.53 2.26
C LEU A 86 17.36 16.22 1.58
N ILE A 87 17.49 15.06 0.96
CA ILE A 87 18.69 14.68 0.21
C ILE A 87 18.80 15.56 -1.03
N ASP A 88 17.73 15.74 -1.81
CA ASP A 88 17.72 16.59 -3.00
C ASP A 88 18.04 18.05 -2.66
N GLU A 89 17.43 18.58 -1.59
CA GLU A 89 17.73 19.93 -1.07
C GLU A 89 19.21 20.06 -0.69
N HIS A 90 19.78 19.05 -0.02
CA HIS A 90 21.19 19.08 0.37
C HIS A 90 22.13 18.89 -0.83
N GLU A 91 21.80 18.00 -1.76
CA GLU A 91 22.54 17.79 -3.00
C GLU A 91 22.57 19.07 -3.83
N ALA A 92 21.48 19.85 -3.87
CA ALA A 92 21.45 21.12 -4.57
C ALA A 92 22.55 22.09 -4.05
N THR A 93 22.87 22.04 -2.75
CA THR A 93 23.89 22.89 -2.12
C THR A 93 25.33 22.46 -2.37
N LEU A 94 25.57 21.23 -2.82
CA LEU A 94 26.91 20.70 -3.07
C LEU A 94 27.56 21.32 -4.31
N THR A 95 28.88 21.47 -4.26
CA THR A 95 29.72 21.85 -5.40
C THR A 95 29.76 20.75 -6.46
N SER A 96 30.22 21.09 -7.67
CA SER A 96 30.32 20.12 -8.77
C SER A 96 31.22 18.93 -8.44
N ASP A 97 32.32 19.18 -7.74
CA ASP A 97 33.28 18.15 -7.36
C ASP A 97 32.70 17.23 -6.27
N GLU A 98 32.10 17.79 -5.22
CA GLU A 98 31.43 16.99 -4.18
C GLU A 98 30.29 16.14 -4.75
N LYS A 99 29.51 16.68 -5.69
CA LYS A 99 28.48 15.91 -6.42
C LYS A 99 29.08 14.74 -7.18
N ARG A 100 30.25 14.92 -7.79
CA ARG A 100 30.95 13.85 -8.51
C ARG A 100 31.46 12.78 -7.56
N GLU A 101 31.99 13.17 -6.41
CA GLU A 101 32.43 12.26 -5.36
C GLU A 101 31.24 11.45 -4.81
N LEU A 102 30.14 12.12 -4.47
CA LEU A 102 28.91 11.49 -3.99
C LEU A 102 28.39 10.43 -4.96
N ARG A 103 28.26 10.77 -6.25
CA ARG A 103 27.86 9.81 -7.29
C ARG A 103 28.77 8.60 -7.38
N THR A 104 30.08 8.81 -7.23
CA THR A 104 31.07 7.72 -7.25
C THR A 104 30.89 6.78 -6.07
N ILE A 105 30.70 7.33 -4.86
CA ILE A 105 30.47 6.57 -3.63
C ILE A 105 29.16 5.76 -3.72
N VAL A 106 28.08 6.38 -4.18
CA VAL A 106 26.78 5.70 -4.38
C VAL A 106 26.91 4.53 -5.36
N ALA A 107 27.63 4.73 -6.47
CA ALA A 107 27.87 3.66 -7.44
C ALA A 107 28.62 2.47 -6.84
N ILE A 108 29.59 2.71 -5.94
CA ILE A 108 30.30 1.67 -5.21
C ILE A 108 29.34 0.90 -4.29
N TYR A 109 28.47 1.59 -3.55
CA TYR A 109 27.48 0.94 -2.68
C TYR A 109 26.45 0.12 -3.45
N GLN A 110 26.01 0.59 -4.62
CA GLN A 110 25.14 -0.18 -5.50
C GLN A 110 25.82 -1.46 -6.01
N LYS A 111 27.10 -1.39 -6.39
CA LYS A 111 27.88 -2.57 -6.79
C LYS A 111 28.04 -3.58 -5.67
N LYS A 112 28.29 -3.13 -4.42
CA LYS A 112 28.41 -4.04 -3.25
C LYS A 112 27.10 -4.73 -2.86
N ARG A 113 25.95 -4.18 -3.27
CA ARG A 113 24.62 -4.75 -3.00
C ARG A 113 24.16 -5.75 -4.08
N LYS A 114 24.83 -5.79 -5.24
CA LYS A 114 24.66 -6.82 -6.27
C LYS A 114 25.57 -7.99 -5.99
#